data_AF-A0A819I262-F1
#
_entry.id   AF-A0A819I262-F1
#
_cell.length_a   1.000
_cell.length_b   1.000
_cell.length_c   1.000
_cell.angle_alpha   90.00
_cell.angle_beta   90.00
_cell.angle_gamma   90.00
#
_symmetry.space_group_name_H-M   'P 1'
#
loop_
_entity.id
_entity.type
_entity.pdbx_description
1 polymer ?
#
loop_
_entity_poly.entity_id
_entity_poly.type
_entity_poly.pdbx_seq_one_letter_code
_entity_poly.pdbx_strand_id
1 'polypeptide(L)'
;MSLRGIVVSGSVLRGAVVRGNVGAEVSARKCRARKCRVTPTIERVVINAYFPYGSFYTLITNFPELRSLSIDFLIDSKYQNTQSYDLPSLKNFKKVYLKLYEIGFNRFQEIVRNCFQCIEVLFLSIEDDVEYLDAKQWEKLISSNMHNLRNFHMHHNNIGPYNRSKYHDLIYQCTSSFWIEKLFYISSTQFNENPYNYFLNADELTIENSFTGPDSIVEAINRVVPLYKVTKLCIKFFDFPVEQLIKILLFLCSVHTLKTNALLIADTDREVLQRNENLKYVSKTNKIKILILDSHYALVNIQFIINFPCHNNRISFSGKSWFTGGNRG
;
A
#
# COMPACT_ATOMS: atom_id res chain seq x y z
N MET A 1 -15.92 -9.58 -31.47
CA MET A 1 -15.72 -8.62 -30.36
C MET A 1 -16.05 -9.33 -29.07
N SER A 2 -15.03 -9.61 -28.23
CA SER A 2 -15.24 -10.26 -26.92
C SER A 2 -15.51 -9.17 -25.88
N LEU A 3 -16.64 -9.25 -25.18
CA LEU A 3 -16.98 -8.35 -24.08
C LEU A 3 -16.11 -8.74 -22.87
N ARG A 4 -15.14 -7.88 -22.49
CA ARG A 4 -14.14 -8.21 -21.45
C ARG A 4 -14.44 -7.64 -20.06
N GLY A 5 -15.55 -6.92 -19.89
CA GLY A 5 -15.92 -6.39 -18.58
C GLY A 5 -17.36 -5.95 -18.46
N ILE A 6 -17.84 -5.92 -17.20
CA ILE A 6 -19.16 -5.43 -16.82
C ILE A 6 -18.98 -4.35 -15.76
N VAL A 7 -19.73 -3.24 -15.93
CA VAL A 7 -19.90 -2.20 -14.91
C VAL A 7 -21.38 -2.20 -14.51
N VAL A 8 -21.65 -2.37 -13.22
CA VAL A 8 -23.00 -2.27 -12.65
C VAL A 8 -23.06 -1.02 -11.78
N SER A 9 -24.04 -0.16 -12.03
CA SER A 9 -24.25 1.08 -11.26
C SER A 9 -25.74 1.23 -10.95
N GLY A 10 -26.09 1.50 -9.69
CA GLY A 10 -27.47 1.63 -9.22
C GLY A 10 -27.55 1.59 -7.69
N SER A 11 -28.54 2.26 -7.10
CA SER A 11 -28.58 2.51 -5.65
C SER A 11 -29.12 1.34 -4.81
N VAL A 12 -29.82 0.35 -5.37
CA VAL A 12 -30.26 -0.86 -4.64
C VAL A 12 -30.49 -2.02 -5.62
N LEU A 13 -29.66 -3.06 -5.61
CA LEU A 13 -29.94 -4.32 -6.33
C LEU A 13 -30.78 -5.25 -5.44
N ARG A 14 -32.09 -5.04 -5.38
CA ARG A 14 -33.02 -6.06 -4.85
C ARG A 14 -33.57 -6.89 -6.01
N GLY A 15 -33.16 -8.15 -6.11
CA GLY A 15 -33.91 -9.20 -6.82
C GLY A 15 -33.69 -9.35 -8.33
N ALA A 16 -32.49 -9.15 -8.86
CA ALA A 16 -32.23 -9.47 -10.28
C ALA A 16 -31.98 -10.98 -10.48
N VAL A 17 -33.03 -11.73 -10.79
CA VAL A 17 -32.92 -13.06 -11.44
C VAL A 17 -32.74 -12.83 -12.94
N VAL A 18 -31.57 -13.13 -13.47
CA VAL A 18 -31.33 -13.12 -14.92
C VAL A 18 -31.93 -14.40 -15.53
N ARG A 19 -33.20 -14.34 -15.96
CA ARG A 19 -33.80 -15.35 -16.85
C ARG A 19 -33.85 -14.79 -18.27
N GLY A 20 -32.99 -15.30 -19.14
CA GLY A 20 -33.08 -15.06 -20.58
C GLY A 20 -33.79 -16.23 -21.27
N ASN A 21 -35.10 -16.14 -21.43
CA ASN A 21 -35.84 -16.88 -22.47
C ASN A 21 -36.09 -15.91 -23.61
N VAL A 22 -35.58 -16.21 -24.81
CA VAL A 22 -36.01 -15.56 -26.05
C VAL A 22 -36.33 -16.65 -27.05
N GLY A 23 -37.63 -16.88 -27.22
CA GLY A 23 -38.16 -17.58 -28.39
C GLY A 23 -38.03 -16.69 -29.62
N ALA A 24 -37.58 -17.27 -30.72
CA ALA A 24 -37.79 -16.77 -32.07
C ALA A 24 -37.72 -17.96 -33.03
N GLU A 25 -38.88 -18.52 -33.35
CA GLU A 25 -39.07 -19.26 -34.60
C GLU A 25 -38.93 -18.30 -35.77
N VAL A 26 -37.90 -18.50 -36.61
CA VAL A 26 -37.97 -18.14 -38.03
C VAL A 26 -37.28 -19.24 -38.84
N SER A 27 -38.03 -19.66 -39.85
CA SER A 27 -37.81 -20.75 -40.79
C SER A 27 -36.45 -20.78 -41.50
N ALA A 28 -35.98 -22.02 -41.65
CA ALA A 28 -34.94 -22.59 -42.50
C ALA A 28 -34.26 -21.70 -43.57
N ARG A 29 -32.92 -21.62 -43.47
CA ARG A 29 -32.00 -21.90 -44.60
C ARG A 29 -30.69 -22.49 -44.07
N LYS A 30 -30.34 -23.62 -44.67
CA LYS A 30 -29.30 -24.57 -44.29
C LYS A 30 -27.91 -24.04 -44.68
N CYS A 31 -27.34 -23.15 -43.88
CA CYS A 31 -25.91 -22.81 -43.98
C CYS A 31 -25.16 -23.46 -42.82
N ARG A 32 -24.31 -24.46 -43.13
CA ARG A 32 -23.31 -25.01 -42.21
C ARG A 32 -22.26 -23.94 -41.89
N ALA A 33 -22.60 -23.01 -40.99
CA ALA A 33 -21.63 -22.17 -40.33
C ALA A 33 -21.16 -22.92 -39.07
N ARG A 34 -19.88 -23.30 -39.02
CA ARG A 34 -19.21 -23.65 -37.76
C ARG A 34 -19.30 -22.43 -36.85
N LYS A 35 -20.35 -22.37 -36.03
CA LYS A 35 -20.54 -21.35 -35.00
C LYS A 35 -19.53 -21.65 -33.90
N CYS A 36 -18.30 -21.16 -34.05
CA CYS A 36 -17.44 -20.90 -32.90
C CYS A 36 -18.16 -19.85 -32.05
N ARG A 37 -19.07 -20.29 -31.17
CA ARG A 37 -19.62 -19.44 -30.11
C ARG A 37 -18.48 -19.21 -29.14
N VAL A 38 -17.66 -18.20 -29.41
CA VAL A 38 -16.80 -17.60 -28.40
C VAL A 38 -17.76 -16.94 -27.41
N THR A 39 -18.13 -17.66 -26.36
CA THR A 39 -18.82 -17.03 -25.23
C THR A 39 -17.85 -16.02 -24.63
N PRO A 40 -18.20 -14.73 -24.57
CA PRO A 40 -17.33 -13.73 -23.97
C PRO A 40 -17.08 -14.10 -22.51
N THR A 41 -15.81 -14.30 -22.16
CA THR A 41 -15.38 -14.57 -20.78
C THR A 41 -15.19 -13.24 -20.07
N ILE A 42 -15.95 -13.01 -19.00
CA ILE A 42 -15.87 -11.78 -18.23
C ILE A 42 -14.65 -11.87 -17.31
N GLU A 43 -13.64 -11.06 -17.59
CA GLU A 43 -12.39 -11.02 -16.83
C GLU A 43 -12.39 -9.90 -15.79
N ARG A 44 -13.28 -8.91 -15.90
CA ARG A 44 -13.34 -7.78 -14.98
C ARG A 44 -14.77 -7.42 -14.61
N VAL A 45 -15.02 -7.31 -13.31
CA VAL A 45 -16.32 -6.88 -12.76
C VAL A 45 -16.10 -5.67 -11.86
N VAL A 46 -16.91 -4.63 -12.07
CA VAL A 46 -16.94 -3.43 -11.23
C VAL A 46 -18.38 -3.19 -10.79
N ILE A 47 -18.60 -3.16 -9.48
CA ILE A 47 -19.90 -2.95 -8.84
C ILE A 47 -19.80 -1.66 -8.04
N ASN A 48 -20.38 -0.58 -8.58
CA ASN A 48 -20.41 0.73 -7.94
C ASN A 48 -21.72 0.89 -7.15
N ALA A 49 -21.96 -0.04 -6.23
CA ALA A 49 -23.21 -0.15 -5.49
C ALA A 49 -23.01 -0.97 -4.22
N TYR A 50 -24.03 -0.92 -3.36
CA TYR A 50 -24.22 -1.86 -2.26
C TYR A 50 -24.39 -3.28 -2.77
N PHE A 51 -23.53 -4.17 -2.29
CA PHE A 51 -23.49 -5.57 -2.67
C PHE A 51 -23.54 -6.47 -1.42
N PRO A 52 -24.53 -7.38 -1.31
CA PRO A 52 -24.66 -8.25 -0.15
C PRO A 52 -23.52 -9.28 -0.05
N TYR A 53 -22.93 -9.44 1.13
CA TYR A 53 -21.90 -10.44 1.44
C TYR A 53 -22.30 -11.85 1.00
N GLY A 54 -23.52 -12.30 1.30
CA GLY A 54 -23.93 -13.67 0.96
C GLY A 54 -24.12 -13.92 -0.54
N SER A 55 -24.13 -12.86 -1.37
CA SER A 55 -24.11 -12.98 -2.84
C SER A 55 -22.69 -13.02 -3.43
N PHE A 56 -21.65 -12.84 -2.61
CA PHE A 56 -20.25 -12.77 -3.06
C PHE A 56 -19.81 -14.06 -3.76
N TYR A 57 -20.06 -15.21 -3.14
CA TYR A 57 -19.68 -16.49 -3.73
C TYR A 57 -20.44 -16.78 -5.02
N THR A 58 -21.74 -16.45 -5.08
CA THR A 58 -22.52 -16.56 -6.32
C THR A 58 -21.93 -15.71 -7.44
N LEU A 59 -21.48 -14.49 -7.15
CA LEU A 59 -20.81 -13.64 -8.13
C LEU A 59 -19.56 -14.32 -8.68
N ILE A 60 -18.70 -14.84 -7.80
CA ILE A 60 -17.44 -15.49 -8.16
C ILE A 60 -17.68 -16.75 -8.99
N THR A 61 -18.63 -17.61 -8.60
CA THR A 61 -18.95 -18.85 -9.32
C THR A 61 -19.48 -18.58 -10.73
N ASN A 62 -20.18 -17.47 -10.94
CA ASN A 62 -20.68 -17.09 -12.27
C ASN A 62 -19.58 -16.56 -13.21
N PHE A 63 -18.40 -16.21 -12.70
CA PHE A 63 -17.29 -15.66 -13.48
C PHE A 63 -15.99 -16.45 -13.23
N PRO A 64 -15.85 -17.68 -13.72
CA PRO A 64 -14.67 -18.52 -13.47
C PRO A 64 -13.37 -17.96 -14.06
N GLU A 65 -13.46 -17.12 -15.10
CA GLU A 65 -12.32 -16.45 -15.74
C GLU A 65 -12.04 -15.05 -15.17
N LEU A 66 -12.66 -14.70 -14.04
CA LEU A 66 -12.52 -13.39 -13.42
C LEU A 66 -11.06 -13.14 -13.02
N ARG A 67 -10.52 -12.02 -13.49
CA ARG A 67 -9.17 -11.53 -13.16
C ARG A 67 -9.19 -10.39 -12.17
N SER A 68 -10.22 -9.56 -12.23
CA SER A 68 -10.34 -8.36 -11.42
C SER A 68 -11.76 -8.12 -10.93
N LEU A 69 -11.91 -7.89 -9.63
CA LEU A 69 -13.16 -7.52 -8.98
C LEU A 69 -13.02 -6.20 -8.25
N SER A 70 -13.98 -5.31 -8.41
CA SER A 70 -14.12 -4.09 -7.63
C SER A 70 -15.55 -3.97 -7.09
N ILE A 71 -15.72 -3.80 -5.79
CA ILE A 71 -17.02 -3.61 -5.14
C ILE A 71 -16.93 -2.38 -4.24
N ASP A 72 -17.80 -1.41 -4.48
CA ASP A 72 -17.83 -0.15 -3.74
C ASP A 72 -18.34 -0.31 -2.32
N PHE A 73 -19.32 -1.18 -2.04
CA PHE A 73 -19.80 -1.41 -0.68
C PHE A 73 -20.24 -2.86 -0.52
N LEU A 74 -19.34 -3.70 -0.02
CA LEU A 74 -19.67 -5.06 0.41
C LEU A 74 -20.26 -4.97 1.81
N ILE A 75 -21.55 -5.30 1.96
CA ILE A 75 -22.25 -5.18 3.25
C ILE A 75 -22.58 -6.56 3.80
N ASP A 76 -22.38 -6.73 5.10
CA ASP A 76 -22.92 -7.87 5.81
C ASP A 76 -24.45 -7.75 5.99
N SER A 77 -25.21 -8.56 5.26
CA SER A 77 -26.62 -8.73 5.58
C SER A 77 -26.76 -9.72 6.75
N LYS A 78 -27.23 -9.24 7.90
CA LYS A 78 -27.46 -10.01 9.15
C LYS A 78 -28.30 -11.30 9.02
N TYR A 79 -28.84 -11.61 7.84
CA TYR A 79 -29.84 -12.67 7.61
C TYR A 79 -29.42 -13.75 6.59
N GLN A 80 -28.16 -13.83 6.17
CA GLN A 80 -27.75 -14.83 5.18
C GLN A 80 -26.83 -15.87 5.79
N ASN A 81 -27.31 -17.12 5.83
CA ASN A 81 -26.50 -18.29 6.16
C ASN A 81 -25.42 -18.46 5.09
N THR A 82 -24.18 -18.66 5.51
CA THR A 82 -23.08 -19.10 4.66
C THR A 82 -23.41 -20.50 4.13
N GLN A 83 -23.88 -20.57 2.89
CA GLN A 83 -23.93 -21.85 2.18
C GLN A 83 -22.50 -22.28 1.84
N SER A 84 -22.22 -23.56 1.95
CA SER A 84 -20.99 -24.14 1.41
C SER A 84 -21.07 -24.06 -0.11
N TYR A 85 -20.15 -23.32 -0.73
CA TYR A 85 -20.07 -23.20 -2.18
C TYR A 85 -18.88 -24.00 -2.69
N ASP A 86 -19.15 -24.92 -3.63
CA ASP A 86 -18.08 -25.51 -4.45
C ASP A 86 -17.58 -24.43 -5.41
N LEU A 87 -16.48 -23.79 -5.04
CA LEU A 87 -15.89 -22.71 -5.83
C LEU A 87 -15.10 -23.27 -7.01
N PRO A 88 -15.21 -22.67 -8.21
CA PRO A 88 -14.32 -23.01 -9.31
C PRO A 88 -12.88 -22.62 -8.97
N SER A 89 -11.91 -23.23 -9.65
CA SER A 89 -10.51 -22.87 -9.48
C SER A 89 -10.24 -21.45 -10.02
N LEU A 90 -10.05 -20.48 -9.14
CA LEU A 90 -9.86 -19.06 -9.48
C LEU A 90 -8.40 -18.71 -9.84
N LYS A 91 -7.76 -19.51 -10.68
CA LYS A 91 -6.31 -19.37 -11.02
C LYS A 91 -5.97 -18.00 -11.62
N ASN A 92 -6.94 -17.43 -12.33
CA ASN A 92 -6.80 -16.16 -13.03
C ASN A 92 -7.19 -14.95 -12.17
N PHE A 93 -7.72 -15.15 -10.96
CA PHE A 93 -8.21 -14.07 -10.11
C PHE A 93 -7.06 -13.38 -9.37
N LYS A 94 -6.69 -12.17 -9.84
CA LYS A 94 -5.45 -11.48 -9.43
C LYS A 94 -5.66 -10.19 -8.68
N LYS A 95 -6.77 -9.48 -8.89
CA LYS A 95 -6.96 -8.11 -8.36
C LYS A 95 -8.31 -7.95 -7.70
N VAL A 96 -8.31 -7.47 -6.46
CA VAL A 96 -9.53 -7.23 -5.68
C VAL A 96 -9.48 -5.84 -5.06
N TYR A 97 -10.58 -5.10 -5.21
CA TYR A 97 -10.82 -3.81 -4.58
C TYR A 97 -12.16 -3.90 -3.85
N LEU A 98 -12.17 -3.78 -2.53
CA LEU A 98 -13.40 -3.86 -1.73
C LEU A 98 -13.46 -2.68 -0.77
N LYS A 99 -14.63 -2.05 -0.64
CA LYS A 99 -14.95 -1.32 0.59
C LYS A 99 -15.90 -2.16 1.42
N LEU A 100 -15.47 -2.45 2.65
CA LEU A 100 -16.14 -3.33 3.60
C LEU A 100 -16.95 -2.46 4.55
N TYR A 101 -18.24 -2.72 4.62
CA TYR A 101 -19.18 -2.02 5.49
C TYR A 101 -19.85 -3.03 6.42
N GLU A 102 -19.61 -2.91 7.73
CA GLU A 102 -20.11 -3.83 8.76
C GLU A 102 -19.68 -5.31 8.56
N ILE A 103 -18.57 -5.57 7.87
CA ILE A 103 -18.02 -6.93 7.71
C ILE A 103 -16.88 -7.14 8.69
N GLY A 104 -17.17 -7.90 9.76
CA GLY A 104 -16.16 -8.29 10.75
C GLY A 104 -14.99 -9.06 10.14
N PHE A 105 -13.81 -8.95 10.76
CA PHE A 105 -12.57 -9.53 10.23
C PHE A 105 -12.67 -11.04 9.99
N ASN A 106 -13.31 -11.78 10.89
CA ASN A 106 -13.52 -13.24 10.75
C ASN A 106 -14.26 -13.63 9.46
N ARG A 107 -15.29 -12.87 9.07
CA ARG A 107 -16.02 -13.13 7.81
C ARG A 107 -15.18 -12.79 6.59
N PHE A 108 -14.40 -11.72 6.66
CA PHE A 108 -13.44 -11.42 5.59
C PHE A 108 -12.38 -12.52 5.45
N GLN A 109 -11.91 -13.12 6.55
CA GLN A 109 -10.98 -14.25 6.48
C GLN A 109 -11.56 -15.45 5.70
N GLU A 110 -12.86 -15.69 5.81
CA GLU A 110 -13.54 -16.74 5.03
C GLU A 110 -13.42 -16.47 3.53
N ILE A 111 -13.69 -15.23 3.09
CA ILE A 111 -13.49 -14.83 1.69
C ILE A 111 -12.04 -15.09 1.27
N VAL A 112 -11.07 -14.71 2.09
CA VAL A 112 -9.65 -14.86 1.76
C VAL A 112 -9.28 -16.34 1.56
N ARG A 113 -9.64 -17.20 2.51
CA ARG A 113 -9.34 -18.64 2.49
C ARG A 113 -9.92 -19.32 1.25
N ASN A 114 -11.13 -18.92 0.88
CA ASN A 114 -11.90 -19.55 -0.18
C ASN A 114 -11.58 -18.99 -1.58
N CYS A 115 -11.30 -17.69 -1.70
CA CYS A 115 -11.26 -17.01 -2.99
C CYS A 115 -9.89 -16.40 -3.34
N PHE A 116 -9.03 -16.05 -2.38
CA PHE A 116 -7.91 -15.13 -2.62
C PHE A 116 -6.53 -15.80 -2.73
N GLN A 117 -6.48 -17.12 -2.92
CA GLN A 117 -5.23 -17.90 -3.02
C GLN A 117 -4.29 -17.43 -4.14
N CYS A 118 -4.85 -16.87 -5.22
CA CYS A 118 -4.11 -16.41 -6.40
C CYS A 118 -3.98 -14.88 -6.51
N ILE A 119 -4.48 -14.12 -5.53
CA ILE A 119 -4.50 -12.65 -5.57
C ILE A 119 -3.08 -12.09 -5.47
N GLU A 120 -2.81 -11.09 -6.30
CA GLU A 120 -1.55 -10.34 -6.35
C GLU A 120 -1.72 -8.90 -5.85
N VAL A 121 -2.92 -8.34 -6.01
CA VAL A 121 -3.27 -6.97 -5.59
C VAL A 121 -4.56 -6.98 -4.79
N LEU A 122 -4.48 -6.51 -3.55
CA LEU A 122 -5.62 -6.35 -2.66
C LEU A 122 -5.71 -4.91 -2.18
N PHE A 123 -6.84 -4.26 -2.45
CA PHE A 123 -7.17 -2.95 -1.92
C PHE A 123 -8.43 -3.05 -1.06
N LEU A 124 -8.33 -2.58 0.18
CA LEU A 124 -9.42 -2.57 1.14
C LEU A 124 -9.67 -1.16 1.65
N SER A 125 -10.94 -0.81 1.77
CA SER A 125 -11.41 0.31 2.59
C SER A 125 -12.33 -0.25 3.66
N ILE A 126 -12.03 -0.06 4.93
CA ILE A 126 -12.77 -0.60 6.07
C ILE A 126 -13.37 0.57 6.84
N GLU A 127 -14.58 0.40 7.36
CA GLU A 127 -15.24 1.37 8.22
C GLU A 127 -15.42 0.81 9.64
N ASP A 128 -14.87 1.52 10.63
CA ASP A 128 -15.10 1.33 12.08
C ASP A 128 -15.01 -0.11 12.61
N ASP A 129 -13.93 -0.83 12.24
CA ASP A 129 -13.62 -2.14 12.84
C ASP A 129 -12.16 -2.24 13.26
N VAL A 130 -11.92 -2.22 14.58
CA VAL A 130 -10.57 -2.26 15.17
C VAL A 130 -9.87 -3.60 14.98
N GLU A 131 -10.59 -4.69 14.68
CA GLU A 131 -9.97 -6.01 14.44
C GLU A 131 -9.07 -6.00 13.20
N TYR A 132 -9.41 -5.18 12.20
CA TYR A 132 -8.62 -5.02 10.98
C TYR A 132 -7.27 -4.32 11.20
N LEU A 133 -7.00 -3.83 12.40
CA LEU A 133 -5.75 -3.15 12.73
C LEU A 133 -4.75 -4.08 13.42
N ASP A 134 -5.13 -5.32 13.70
CA ASP A 134 -4.22 -6.31 14.27
C ASP A 134 -3.24 -6.81 13.20
N ALA A 135 -2.00 -6.30 13.27
CA ALA A 135 -0.94 -6.67 12.35
C ALA A 135 -0.60 -8.17 12.39
N LYS A 136 -0.64 -8.81 13.57
CA LYS A 136 -0.30 -10.24 13.68
C LYS A 136 -1.34 -11.11 13.00
N GLN A 137 -2.62 -10.74 13.12
CA GLN A 137 -3.70 -11.44 12.45
C GLN A 137 -3.59 -11.35 10.93
N TRP A 138 -3.28 -10.15 10.41
CA TRP A 138 -3.03 -9.99 8.99
C TRP A 138 -1.81 -10.75 8.48
N GLU A 139 -0.69 -10.69 9.20
CA GLU A 139 0.53 -11.40 8.85
C GLU A 139 0.27 -12.91 8.74
N LYS A 140 -0.45 -13.48 9.72
CA LYS A 140 -0.89 -14.87 9.69
C LYS A 140 -1.80 -15.15 8.49
N LEU A 141 -2.80 -14.31 8.25
CA LEU A 141 -3.77 -14.51 7.17
C LEU A 141 -3.10 -14.49 5.79
N ILE A 142 -2.24 -13.49 5.54
CA ILE A 142 -1.50 -13.33 4.28
C ILE A 142 -0.51 -14.47 4.10
N SER A 143 0.27 -14.79 5.12
CA SER A 143 1.30 -15.83 5.05
C SER A 143 0.70 -17.21 4.82
N SER A 144 -0.52 -17.48 5.29
CA SER A 144 -1.18 -18.78 5.10
C SER A 144 -2.03 -18.89 3.85
N ASN A 145 -2.54 -17.78 3.28
CA ASN A 145 -3.57 -17.85 2.23
C ASN A 145 -3.28 -17.01 0.99
N MET A 146 -2.36 -16.04 1.04
CA MET A 146 -2.14 -15.08 -0.05
C MET A 146 -0.66 -15.00 -0.43
N HIS A 147 -0.02 -16.15 -0.69
CA HIS A 147 1.41 -16.24 -1.00
C HIS A 147 1.83 -15.40 -2.22
N ASN A 148 0.91 -15.17 -3.15
CA ASN A 148 1.14 -14.40 -4.37
C ASN A 148 0.95 -12.89 -4.19
N LEU A 149 0.55 -12.42 -3.00
CA LEU A 149 0.27 -11.02 -2.74
C LEU A 149 1.56 -10.18 -2.83
N ARG A 150 1.51 -9.17 -3.69
CA ARG A 150 2.62 -8.22 -3.95
C ARG A 150 2.26 -6.81 -3.54
N ASN A 151 0.99 -6.42 -3.70
CA ASN A 151 0.51 -5.10 -3.32
C ASN A 151 -0.69 -5.25 -2.40
N PHE A 152 -0.61 -4.70 -1.20
CA PHE A 152 -1.73 -4.61 -0.30
C PHE A 152 -1.85 -3.19 0.25
N HIS A 153 -3.05 -2.67 0.07
CA HIS A 153 -3.42 -1.33 0.48
C HIS A 153 -4.65 -1.44 1.36
N MET A 154 -4.55 -0.92 2.56
CA MET A 154 -5.64 -0.87 3.51
C MET A 154 -5.90 0.57 3.90
N HIS A 155 -7.14 0.99 3.76
CA HIS A 155 -7.64 2.27 4.18
C HIS A 155 -8.65 2.04 5.31
N HIS A 156 -8.36 2.54 6.50
CA HIS A 156 -9.21 2.36 7.67
C HIS A 156 -9.90 3.67 8.04
N ASN A 157 -11.22 3.69 7.94
CA ASN A 157 -12.05 4.85 8.16
C ASN A 157 -12.67 4.86 9.56
N ASN A 158 -12.82 6.07 10.09
CA ASN A 158 -13.75 6.37 11.18
C ASN A 158 -13.45 5.70 12.54
N ILE A 159 -12.21 5.76 13.02
CA ILE A 159 -11.82 5.25 14.36
C ILE A 159 -12.36 6.16 15.46
N GLY A 160 -13.61 6.04 15.91
CA GLY A 160 -14.21 6.95 16.91
C GLY A 160 -13.21 7.46 17.99
N PRO A 161 -13.25 8.74 18.39
CA PRO A 161 -12.16 9.46 19.08
C PRO A 161 -11.60 8.76 20.32
N TYR A 162 -12.38 7.86 20.92
CA TYR A 162 -12.03 7.02 22.05
C TYR A 162 -10.96 5.95 21.77
N ASN A 163 -10.62 5.67 20.51
CA ASN A 163 -9.68 4.60 20.13
C ASN A 163 -8.32 5.08 19.59
N ARG A 164 -7.99 6.38 19.68
CA ARG A 164 -6.76 6.94 19.09
C ARG A 164 -5.45 6.35 19.64
N SER A 165 -5.32 6.21 20.95
CA SER A 165 -4.10 5.62 21.56
C SER A 165 -3.91 4.17 21.14
N LYS A 166 -4.99 3.38 21.21
CA LYS A 166 -5.03 1.99 20.74
C LYS A 166 -4.67 1.88 19.26
N TYR A 167 -5.04 2.86 18.45
CA TYR A 167 -4.71 2.91 17.03
C TYR A 167 -3.21 3.05 16.77
N HIS A 168 -2.54 3.97 17.49
CA HIS A 168 -1.09 4.13 17.40
C HIS A 168 -0.38 2.83 17.77
N ASP A 169 -0.75 2.21 18.90
CA ASP A 169 -0.15 0.95 19.34
C ASP A 169 -0.34 -0.19 18.32
N LEU A 170 -1.45 -0.20 17.59
CA LEU A 170 -1.74 -1.21 16.56
C LEU A 170 -0.97 -0.95 15.25
N ILE A 171 -0.86 0.31 14.81
CA ILE A 171 -0.03 0.66 13.64
C ILE A 171 1.44 0.37 13.91
N TYR A 172 1.94 0.62 15.13
CA TYR A 172 3.32 0.30 15.48
C TYR A 172 3.64 -1.20 15.37
N GLN A 173 2.62 -2.08 15.36
CA GLN A 173 2.86 -3.50 15.12
C GLN A 173 3.15 -3.82 13.65
N CYS A 174 2.88 -2.90 12.73
CA CYS A 174 3.21 -3.01 11.31
C CYS A 174 4.67 -2.65 10.98
N THR A 175 5.57 -2.69 11.96
CA THR A 175 7.00 -2.41 11.76
C THR A 175 7.87 -3.67 11.63
N SER A 176 7.28 -4.88 11.64
CA SER A 176 8.05 -6.12 11.44
C SER A 176 8.61 -6.20 10.01
N SER A 177 9.66 -6.98 9.81
CA SER A 177 10.29 -7.16 8.48
C SER A 177 9.29 -7.64 7.43
N PHE A 178 8.30 -8.45 7.82
CA PHE A 178 7.19 -8.88 6.98
C PHE A 178 6.47 -7.70 6.32
N TRP A 179 6.17 -6.65 7.09
CA TRP A 179 5.43 -5.49 6.60
C TRP A 179 6.26 -4.60 5.67
N ILE A 180 7.55 -4.45 5.98
CA ILE A 180 8.47 -3.61 5.22
C ILE A 180 8.81 -4.25 3.86
N GLU A 181 9.09 -5.55 3.83
CA GLU A 181 9.50 -6.26 2.60
C GLU A 181 8.40 -6.30 1.53
N LYS A 182 7.14 -6.25 1.96
CA LYS A 182 5.98 -6.39 1.08
C LYS A 182 5.38 -5.07 0.59
N LEU A 183 6.01 -3.93 0.90
CA LEU A 183 5.58 -2.58 0.50
C LEU A 183 4.10 -2.31 0.83
N PHE A 184 3.67 -2.72 2.02
CA PHE A 184 2.29 -2.60 2.46
C PHE A 184 1.96 -1.17 2.89
N TYR A 185 0.77 -0.69 2.50
CA TYR A 185 0.31 0.66 2.80
C TYR A 185 -0.96 0.63 3.64
N ILE A 186 -0.88 1.16 4.86
CA ILE A 186 -2.01 1.32 5.77
C ILE A 186 -2.22 2.80 6.00
N SER A 187 -3.44 3.30 5.76
CA SER A 187 -3.81 4.71 5.92
C SER A 187 -5.09 4.85 6.74
N SER A 188 -5.26 5.99 7.41
CA SER A 188 -6.46 6.31 8.19
C SER A 188 -6.98 7.71 7.94
N THR A 189 -8.31 7.88 7.85
CA THR A 189 -8.99 9.18 7.65
C THR A 189 -9.21 9.99 8.92
N GLN A 190 -8.93 9.45 10.10
CA GLN A 190 -9.11 10.17 11.36
C GLN A 190 -8.18 11.36 11.60
N PHE A 191 -7.17 11.49 10.74
CA PHE A 191 -6.42 12.71 10.58
C PHE A 191 -7.14 13.55 9.51
N ASN A 192 -8.27 14.14 9.91
CA ASN A 192 -9.12 15.00 9.08
C ASN A 192 -8.29 16.10 8.39
N GLU A 193 -8.01 15.94 7.11
CA GLU A 193 -8.66 16.66 6.00
C GLU A 193 -7.95 16.29 4.68
N ASN A 194 -8.68 15.63 3.78
CA ASN A 194 -8.31 15.20 2.41
C ASN A 194 -7.29 14.06 2.21
N PRO A 195 -7.71 12.84 1.77
CA PRO A 195 -6.82 11.77 1.35
C PRO A 195 -6.48 11.93 -0.15
N TYR A 196 -5.90 13.06 -0.54
CA TYR A 196 -5.28 13.14 -1.85
C TYR A 196 -3.82 12.74 -1.71
N ASN A 197 -3.46 11.65 -2.38
CA ASN A 197 -2.13 11.51 -2.96
C ASN A 197 -1.94 12.66 -3.97
N TYR A 198 -1.82 13.91 -3.50
CA TYR A 198 -1.73 15.10 -4.36
C TYR A 198 -0.59 14.97 -5.37
N PHE A 199 0.42 14.16 -5.01
CA PHE A 199 1.60 13.93 -5.82
C PHE A 199 1.82 12.44 -6.10
N LEU A 200 0.83 11.76 -6.70
CA LEU A 200 0.93 10.35 -7.14
C LEU A 200 2.17 10.02 -8.00
N ASN A 201 2.73 11.05 -8.65
CA ASN A 201 3.88 10.99 -9.54
C ASN A 201 5.11 11.75 -9.00
N ALA A 202 5.09 12.23 -7.76
CA ALA A 202 6.29 12.82 -7.17
C ALA A 202 7.38 11.75 -7.04
N ASP A 203 8.48 11.99 -7.74
CA ASP A 203 9.72 11.24 -7.66
C ASP A 203 10.78 11.97 -6.82
N GLU A 204 10.50 13.22 -6.42
CA GLU A 204 11.37 14.05 -5.60
C GLU A 204 10.62 14.60 -4.38
N LEU A 205 11.23 14.46 -3.21
CA LEU A 205 10.76 15.00 -1.93
C LEU A 205 11.80 16.00 -1.42
N THR A 206 11.39 17.25 -1.22
CA THR A 206 12.25 18.30 -0.65
C THR A 206 11.73 18.75 0.71
N ILE A 207 12.60 18.77 1.71
CA ILE A 207 12.34 19.21 3.08
C ILE A 207 13.19 20.46 3.35
N GLU A 208 12.53 21.61 3.51
CA GLU A 208 13.24 22.90 3.62
C GLU A 208 13.24 23.48 5.03
N ASN A 209 12.26 23.13 5.88
CA ASN A 209 12.07 23.74 7.19
C ASN A 209 12.07 22.68 8.32
N SER A 210 12.31 23.14 9.56
CA SER A 210 12.17 22.31 10.75
C SER A 210 10.72 21.95 11.02
N PHE A 211 10.53 20.83 11.70
CA PHE A 211 9.24 20.44 12.26
C PHE A 211 9.34 20.58 13.78
N THR A 212 8.43 21.34 14.37
CA THR A 212 8.38 21.56 15.83
C THR A 212 7.39 20.62 16.54
N GLY A 213 6.87 19.62 15.83
CA GLY A 213 5.85 18.70 16.35
C GLY A 213 6.41 17.38 16.88
N PRO A 214 5.76 16.78 17.91
CA PRO A 214 6.09 15.46 18.43
C PRO A 214 5.72 14.31 17.47
N ASP A 215 4.86 14.56 16.48
CA ASP A 215 4.40 13.54 15.53
C ASP A 215 5.44 13.33 14.40
N SER A 216 5.72 12.06 14.13
CA SER A 216 6.67 11.60 13.13
C SER A 216 6.36 12.21 11.75
N ILE A 217 7.19 13.14 11.27
CA ILE A 217 7.19 13.72 9.92
C ILE A 217 6.92 12.66 8.82
N VAL A 218 7.40 11.44 9.05
CA VAL A 218 7.24 10.31 8.16
C VAL A 218 5.77 9.94 7.96
N GLU A 219 4.97 9.95 9.02
CA GLU A 219 3.54 9.67 8.93
C GLU A 219 2.81 10.75 8.14
N ALA A 220 3.16 12.03 8.36
CA ALA A 220 2.58 13.15 7.61
C ALA A 220 2.95 13.08 6.12
N ILE A 221 4.22 12.80 5.81
CA ILE A 221 4.69 12.74 4.42
C ILE A 221 4.11 11.50 3.70
N ASN A 222 4.05 10.35 4.35
CA ASN A 222 3.51 9.11 3.75
C ASN A 222 2.00 9.21 3.43
N ARG A 223 1.30 10.18 4.01
CA ARG A 223 -0.10 10.48 3.67
C ARG A 223 -0.25 11.30 2.39
N VAL A 224 0.77 12.07 2.02
CA VAL A 224 0.70 13.06 0.92
C VAL A 224 1.42 12.57 -0.34
N VAL A 225 2.52 11.83 -0.15
CA VAL A 225 3.38 11.32 -1.22
C VAL A 225 3.55 9.82 -1.05
N PRO A 226 3.32 9.00 -2.09
CA PRO A 226 3.66 7.58 -2.06
C PRO A 226 5.18 7.42 -1.96
N LEU A 227 5.70 7.34 -0.74
CA LEU A 227 7.14 7.39 -0.45
C LEU A 227 7.93 6.31 -1.19
N TYR A 228 7.33 5.15 -1.45
CA TYR A 228 7.94 4.08 -2.23
C TYR A 228 8.28 4.47 -3.69
N LYS A 229 7.71 5.55 -4.24
CA LYS A 229 8.02 6.07 -5.59
C LYS A 229 9.08 7.16 -5.61
N VAL A 230 9.36 7.78 -4.47
CA VAL A 230 10.32 8.87 -4.39
C VAL A 230 11.72 8.30 -4.66
N THR A 231 12.39 8.85 -5.66
CA THR A 231 13.73 8.47 -6.09
C THR A 231 14.78 9.49 -5.67
N LYS A 232 14.37 10.71 -5.31
CA LYS A 232 15.24 11.79 -4.85
C LYS A 232 14.73 12.37 -3.53
N LEU A 233 15.58 12.41 -2.51
CA LEU A 233 15.31 13.09 -1.26
C LEU A 233 16.26 14.28 -1.13
N CYS A 234 15.71 15.48 -0.95
CA CYS A 234 16.47 16.71 -0.72
C CYS A 234 16.13 17.28 0.65
N ILE A 235 17.14 17.50 1.50
CA ILE A 235 17.00 18.10 2.82
C ILE A 235 17.80 19.39 2.80
N LYS A 236 17.10 20.51 2.65
CA LYS A 236 17.71 21.84 2.66
C LYS A 236 17.81 22.45 4.05
N PHE A 237 17.12 21.86 5.02
CA PHE A 237 17.13 22.30 6.41
C PHE A 237 18.53 22.15 7.02
N PHE A 238 18.98 23.20 7.73
CA PHE A 238 20.22 23.14 8.52
C PHE A 238 19.97 22.36 9.80
N ASP A 239 20.97 21.60 10.26
CA ASP A 239 20.90 20.82 11.49
C ASP A 239 19.75 19.80 11.52
N PHE A 240 19.49 19.15 10.38
CA PHE A 240 18.46 18.11 10.31
C PHE A 240 18.88 16.87 11.14
N PRO A 241 18.06 16.42 12.12
CA PRO A 241 18.44 15.29 12.98
C PRO A 241 18.59 13.99 12.19
N VAL A 242 19.70 13.28 12.39
CA VAL A 242 19.98 12.02 11.69
C VAL A 242 18.94 10.94 11.99
N GLU A 243 18.40 10.91 13.20
CA GLU A 243 17.36 9.96 13.61
C GLU A 243 16.11 10.11 12.75
N GLN A 244 15.73 11.36 12.43
CA GLN A 244 14.60 11.65 11.56
C GLN A 244 14.93 11.24 10.11
N LEU A 245 16.17 11.42 9.67
CA LEU A 245 16.59 10.97 8.34
C LEU A 245 16.50 9.45 8.22
N ILE A 246 16.99 8.71 9.23
CA ILE A 246 16.87 7.24 9.29
C ILE A 246 15.40 6.84 9.18
N LYS A 247 14.54 7.46 9.99
CA LYS A 247 13.10 7.18 9.98
C LYS A 247 12.48 7.44 8.60
N ILE A 248 12.81 8.54 7.95
CA ILE A 248 12.33 8.85 6.59
C ILE A 248 12.82 7.80 5.59
N LEU A 249 14.11 7.43 5.67
CA LEU A 249 14.71 6.48 4.74
C LEU A 249 14.19 5.05 4.87
N LEU A 250 13.67 4.66 6.03
CA LEU A 250 12.96 3.38 6.20
C LEU A 250 11.75 3.24 5.26
N PHE A 251 11.09 4.35 4.93
CA PHE A 251 9.89 4.37 4.09
C PHE A 251 10.18 4.70 2.63
N LEU A 252 11.41 5.16 2.34
CA LEU A 252 11.88 5.59 1.03
C LEU A 252 12.74 4.51 0.35
N CYS A 253 12.19 3.32 0.13
CA CYS A 253 12.92 2.15 -0.38
C CYS A 253 13.48 2.32 -1.81
N SER A 254 13.09 3.38 -2.53
CA SER A 254 13.45 3.64 -3.92
C SER A 254 14.34 4.87 -4.12
N VAL A 255 14.82 5.51 -3.04
CA VAL A 255 15.68 6.69 -3.16
C VAL A 255 17.05 6.29 -3.71
N HIS A 256 17.43 6.94 -4.81
CA HIS A 256 18.72 6.81 -5.47
C HIS A 256 19.59 8.07 -5.30
N THR A 257 18.97 9.21 -5.01
CA THR A 257 19.68 10.48 -4.78
C THR A 257 19.31 11.02 -3.41
N LEU A 258 20.30 11.19 -2.53
CA LEU A 258 20.16 11.91 -1.27
C LEU A 258 20.95 13.21 -1.36
N LYS A 259 20.25 14.32 -1.24
CA LYS A 259 20.85 15.65 -1.18
C LYS A 259 20.60 16.25 0.19
N THR A 260 21.63 16.75 0.85
CA THR A 260 21.49 17.30 2.20
C THR A 260 22.43 18.48 2.47
N ASN A 261 21.91 19.52 3.11
CA ASN A 261 22.64 20.74 3.45
C ASN A 261 23.47 20.52 4.73
N ALA A 262 22.88 20.28 5.89
CA ALA A 262 23.64 19.95 7.09
C ALA A 262 22.86 18.97 7.95
N LEU A 263 23.48 17.84 8.29
CA LEU A 263 22.92 16.89 9.24
C LEU A 263 23.49 17.18 10.62
N LEU A 264 22.60 17.28 11.60
CA LEU A 264 22.98 17.38 13.01
C LEU A 264 23.28 15.99 13.54
N ILE A 265 24.54 15.75 13.87
CA ILE A 265 25.00 14.57 14.60
C ILE A 265 25.58 15.09 15.91
N ALA A 266 24.83 14.99 17.00
CA ALA A 266 25.42 15.30 18.30
C ALA A 266 26.50 14.25 18.62
N ASP A 267 27.59 14.65 19.27
CA ASP A 267 28.72 13.75 19.51
C ASP A 267 28.34 12.57 20.43
N THR A 268 27.40 12.78 21.34
CA THR A 268 26.82 11.72 22.18
C THR A 268 26.03 10.68 21.39
N ASP A 269 25.50 11.05 20.23
CA ASP A 269 24.57 10.21 19.48
C ASP A 269 25.29 9.26 18.53
N ARG A 270 26.58 9.45 18.24
CA ARG A 270 27.31 8.59 17.29
C ARG A 270 27.36 7.12 17.72
N GLU A 271 27.71 6.85 18.97
CA GLU A 271 27.77 5.47 19.49
C GLU A 271 26.38 4.83 19.54
N VAL A 272 25.38 5.63 19.91
CA VAL A 272 23.97 5.21 19.95
C VAL A 272 23.48 4.88 18.54
N LEU A 273 23.81 5.73 17.56
CA LEU A 273 23.47 5.56 16.15
C LEU A 273 24.15 4.32 15.56
N GLN A 274 25.42 4.05 15.88
CA GLN A 274 26.11 2.83 15.42
C GLN A 274 25.44 1.53 15.92
N ARG A 275 24.80 1.59 17.09
CA ARG A 275 24.03 0.46 17.65
C ARG A 275 22.58 0.41 17.15
N ASN A 276 22.13 1.43 16.42
CA ASN A 276 20.74 1.53 15.97
C ASN A 276 20.43 0.49 14.89
N GLU A 277 19.52 -0.44 15.17
CA GLU A 277 19.11 -1.48 14.24
C GLU A 277 18.43 -0.94 12.97
N ASN A 278 17.70 0.18 13.08
CA ASN A 278 17.12 0.84 11.91
C ASN A 278 18.20 1.40 10.99
N LEU A 279 19.30 1.92 11.56
CA LEU A 279 20.44 2.35 10.77
C LEU A 279 21.07 1.18 10.01
N LYS A 280 21.30 0.06 10.70
CA LYS A 280 21.83 -1.17 10.08
C LYS A 280 20.89 -1.74 9.01
N TYR A 281 19.59 -1.58 9.18
CA TYR A 281 18.61 -2.00 8.21
C TYR A 281 18.62 -1.09 6.98
N VAL A 282 18.54 0.23 7.17
CA VAL A 282 18.61 1.23 6.10
C VAL A 282 19.92 1.07 5.32
N SER A 283 21.04 0.83 6.01
CA SER A 283 22.35 0.62 5.37
C SER A 283 22.41 -0.58 4.42
N LYS A 284 21.62 -1.62 4.69
CA LYS A 284 21.54 -2.83 3.85
C LYS A 284 20.52 -2.74 2.72
N THR A 285 19.46 -1.95 2.91
CA THR A 285 18.27 -1.99 2.05
C THR A 285 18.14 -0.79 1.11
N ASN A 286 18.76 0.32 1.46
CA ASN A 286 18.63 1.54 0.70
C ASN A 286 19.43 1.50 -0.62
N LYS A 287 18.94 2.22 -1.64
CA LYS A 287 19.47 2.22 -3.01
C LYS A 287 20.11 3.56 -3.42
N ILE A 288 20.46 4.40 -2.46
CA ILE A 288 21.15 5.68 -2.72
C ILE A 288 22.41 5.35 -3.52
N LYS A 289 22.58 6.04 -4.64
CA LYS A 289 23.74 5.95 -5.55
C LYS A 289 24.49 7.28 -5.62
N ILE A 290 23.76 8.37 -5.40
CA ILE A 290 24.25 9.74 -5.49
C ILE A 290 24.00 10.41 -4.14
N LEU A 291 25.07 10.85 -3.50
CA LEU A 291 25.02 11.67 -2.30
C LEU A 291 25.54 13.06 -2.65
N ILE A 292 24.73 14.09 -2.41
CA ILE A 292 25.05 15.50 -2.65
C ILE A 292 25.07 16.23 -1.31
N LEU A 293 26.21 16.81 -0.98
CA LEU A 293 26.42 17.59 0.24
C LEU A 293 26.67 19.06 -0.16
N ASP A 294 25.68 19.92 0.05
CA ASP A 294 25.75 21.38 -0.27
C ASP A 294 26.33 22.20 0.91
N SER A 295 26.42 21.54 2.07
CA SER A 295 26.95 21.92 3.39
C SER A 295 28.47 22.08 3.53
N HIS A 296 28.95 22.93 4.45
CA HIS A 296 30.21 22.62 5.14
C HIS A 296 29.96 21.46 6.12
N TYR A 297 30.33 20.25 5.73
CA TYR A 297 30.33 19.11 6.64
C TYR A 297 31.70 18.94 7.30
N ALA A 298 31.72 18.70 8.61
CA ALA A 298 32.90 18.16 9.26
C ALA A 298 33.23 16.80 8.62
N LEU A 299 34.52 16.52 8.38
CA LEU A 299 34.98 15.28 7.74
C LEU A 299 34.42 14.03 8.43
N VAL A 300 34.32 14.09 9.77
CA VAL A 300 33.78 13.01 10.59
C VAL A 300 32.27 12.77 10.35
N ASN A 301 31.51 13.79 9.94
CA ASN A 301 30.10 13.65 9.57
C ASN A 301 29.97 13.08 8.15
N ILE A 302 30.87 13.50 7.24
CA ILE A 302 30.95 12.91 5.90
C ILE A 302 31.23 11.41 5.99
N GLN A 303 32.20 11.01 6.82
CA GLN A 303 32.55 9.60 7.02
C GLN A 303 31.38 8.81 7.60
N PHE A 304 30.63 9.38 8.55
CA PHE A 304 29.40 8.78 9.05
C PHE A 304 28.35 8.59 7.96
N ILE A 305 28.12 9.60 7.11
CA ILE A 305 27.15 9.55 6.00
C ILE A 305 27.61 8.60 4.87
N ILE A 306 28.92 8.46 4.65
CA ILE A 306 29.47 7.50 3.67
C ILE A 306 29.34 6.06 4.19
N ASN A 307 29.49 5.87 5.50
CA ASN A 307 29.26 4.57 6.15
C ASN A 307 27.76 4.25 6.31
N PHE A 308 26.90 5.25 6.14
CA PHE A 308 25.49 5.13 5.79
C PHE A 308 25.38 4.52 4.37
N PRO A 309 24.30 3.79 4.01
CA PRO A 309 24.07 2.73 2.98
C PRO A 309 24.85 2.66 1.66
N CYS A 310 26.00 3.28 1.52
CA CYS A 310 26.61 3.60 0.25
C CYS A 310 27.60 2.51 -0.17
N HIS A 311 27.16 1.26 -0.19
CA HIS A 311 27.94 0.20 -0.81
C HIS A 311 27.96 0.44 -2.33
N ASN A 312 29.08 0.97 -2.85
CA ASN A 312 29.41 1.23 -4.27
C ASN A 312 28.89 2.54 -4.92
N ASN A 313 29.03 3.68 -4.25
CA ASN A 313 28.46 4.95 -4.75
C ASN A 313 29.45 5.93 -5.38
N ARG A 314 28.94 6.74 -6.31
CA ARG A 314 29.61 7.96 -6.79
C ARG A 314 29.28 9.09 -5.83
N ILE A 315 30.28 9.58 -5.12
CA ILE A 315 30.15 10.75 -4.26
C ILE A 315 30.54 11.98 -5.09
N SER A 316 29.62 12.94 -5.21
CA SER A 316 29.88 14.21 -5.88
C SER A 316 29.80 15.33 -4.85
N PHE A 317 30.89 16.07 -4.70
CA PHE A 317 30.95 17.25 -3.85
C PHE A 317 30.65 18.49 -4.70
N SER A 318 29.62 19.25 -4.33
CA SER A 318 29.29 20.54 -4.94
C SER A 318 29.39 21.63 -3.88
N GLY A 319 30.54 22.30 -3.80
CA GLY A 319 30.76 23.41 -2.87
C GLY A 319 31.97 24.25 -3.27
N LYS A 320 31.86 25.57 -3.14
CA LYS A 320 32.87 26.55 -3.61
C LYS A 320 34.10 26.71 -2.70
N SER A 321 34.18 26.04 -1.54
CA SER A 321 35.39 26.08 -0.69
C SER A 321 35.39 24.95 0.34
N TRP A 322 36.27 23.96 0.19
CA TRP A 322 36.35 22.80 1.10
C TRP A 322 37.51 22.87 2.09
N PHE A 323 38.38 23.89 1.98
CA PHE A 323 39.56 24.03 2.83
C PHE A 323 39.73 25.48 3.26
N THR A 324 39.22 25.83 4.44
CA THR A 324 39.89 26.84 5.27
C THR A 324 40.48 26.09 6.45
N GLY A 325 41.80 25.91 6.40
CA GLY A 325 42.55 25.27 7.47
C GLY A 325 42.41 26.09 8.75
N GLY A 326 41.59 25.58 9.68
CA GLY A 326 41.57 26.04 11.06
C GLY A 326 42.74 25.43 11.81
N ASN A 327 43.92 26.01 11.64
CA ASN A 327 44.99 25.92 12.63
C ASN A 327 44.70 27.00 13.68
N ARG A 328 44.44 26.58 14.92
CA ARG A 328 44.44 27.30 16.22
C ARG A 328 43.84 26.30 17.21
N GLY A 329 44.44 25.93 18.32
CA GLY A 329 45.52 26.48 19.12
C GLY A 329 45.21 26.00 20.54
#